data_AF-A0AA86UUJ5-F1
#
_entry.id   AF-A0AA86UUJ5-F1
#
_cell.length_a   1.000
_cell.length_b   1.000
_cell.length_c   1.000
_cell.angle_alpha   90.00
_cell.angle_beta   90.00
_cell.angle_gamma   90.00
#
_symmetry.space_group_name_H-M   'P 1'
#
loop_
_entity.id
_entity.type
_entity.pdbx_description
1 polymer ?
#
loop_
_entity_poly.entity_id
_entity_poly.type
_entity_poly.pdbx_seq_one_letter_code
_entity_poly.pdbx_strand_id
1 'polypeptide(L)'
;MIFLLVEFTSQTNYTDLQANYFDSNHIYQIRLLEQPLYCDWIGDITRPLNLTHQALAFIDLNESKQFVYHYEQNQDYVMKVRDFFRPREIYNMTTGLYDFIWDLKVSVQVMDEIRTDKCGWEVQTVVASGVKGLILNDWSHNYAQWFNDNYQTYSLFEIWSVSNKSRYEDLKANQCHDFAWWSMQNLQNQYGVQFNGKLAHRLYVHYQLQNSKKAPRRLNPQQAEDNKIIFDFYNYLQIPNYISEIVNYVPQENVDRQFVNYLNNEYWVFDTEAMPVITYTHKYIQVPGYE
;
A
#
# COMPACT_ATOMS: atom_id res chain seq x y z
N MET A 1 -8.57 -34.98 -15.83
CA MET A 1 -7.24 -34.37 -15.61
C MET A 1 -7.44 -33.33 -14.53
N ILE A 2 -6.91 -33.58 -13.34
CA ILE A 2 -7.01 -32.69 -12.17
C ILE A 2 -6.01 -31.56 -12.42
N PHE A 3 -6.48 -30.33 -12.62
CA PHE A 3 -5.61 -29.17 -12.59
C PHE A 3 -5.79 -28.45 -11.27
N LEU A 4 -4.71 -28.55 -10.51
CA LEU A 4 -4.35 -27.74 -9.36
C LEU A 4 -4.88 -26.32 -9.52
N LEU A 5 -5.68 -25.88 -8.55
CA LEU A 5 -5.49 -24.53 -8.00
C LEU A 5 -3.98 -24.34 -7.96
N VAL A 6 -3.43 -23.42 -8.76
CA VAL A 6 -2.10 -22.95 -8.44
C VAL A 6 -2.27 -22.11 -7.19
N GLU A 7 -2.38 -22.80 -6.05
CA GLU A 7 -1.81 -22.33 -4.81
C GLU A 7 -0.34 -22.11 -5.13
N PHE A 8 -0.03 -20.92 -5.64
CA PHE A 8 1.29 -20.38 -5.50
C PHE A 8 1.47 -20.22 -4.01
N THR A 9 2.04 -21.23 -3.38
CA THR A 9 2.60 -21.13 -2.04
C THR A 9 3.52 -19.91 -2.07
N SER A 10 3.07 -18.84 -1.43
CA SER A 10 3.90 -17.69 -1.14
C SER A 10 4.94 -18.13 -0.13
N GLN A 11 5.97 -18.85 -0.58
CA GLN A 11 7.26 -18.72 0.08
C GLN A 11 7.82 -17.37 -0.35
N THR A 12 7.23 -16.32 0.21
CA THR A 12 7.93 -15.06 0.43
C THR A 12 9.23 -15.45 1.14
N ASN A 13 10.38 -15.05 0.64
CA ASN A 13 11.67 -15.37 1.27
C ASN A 13 11.73 -14.67 2.64
N TYR A 14 11.21 -15.34 3.68
CA TYR A 14 11.26 -14.90 5.08
C TYR A 14 12.69 -14.92 5.65
N THR A 15 13.68 -15.32 4.85
CA THR A 15 15.08 -15.44 5.26
C THR A 15 15.66 -14.14 5.80
N ASP A 16 15.24 -12.98 5.29
CA ASP A 16 15.74 -11.70 5.77
C ASP A 16 15.08 -11.29 7.10
N LEU A 17 13.78 -11.54 7.31
CA LEU A 17 13.10 -11.26 8.59
C LEU A 17 13.58 -12.17 9.74
N GLN A 18 14.16 -13.33 9.42
CA GLN A 18 14.77 -14.24 10.39
C GLN A 18 16.20 -13.86 10.78
N ALA A 19 16.83 -12.91 10.09
CA ALA A 19 18.13 -12.40 10.49
C ALA A 19 17.99 -11.55 11.77
N ASN A 20 18.84 -11.81 12.76
CA ASN A 20 18.79 -11.08 14.03
C ASN A 20 19.43 -9.70 13.90
N TYR A 21 18.66 -8.72 13.40
CA TYR A 21 19.10 -7.33 13.25
C TYR A 21 19.21 -6.56 14.57
N PHE A 22 18.56 -7.04 15.63
CA PHE A 22 18.51 -6.37 16.92
C PHE A 22 19.31 -7.12 17.98
N ASP A 23 20.34 -6.50 18.54
CA ASP A 23 20.96 -6.98 19.76
C ASP A 23 20.08 -6.63 20.97
N SER A 24 19.69 -7.65 21.74
CA SER A 24 18.80 -7.51 22.89
C SER A 24 19.28 -6.50 23.95
N ASN A 25 20.58 -6.27 24.05
CA ASN A 25 21.19 -5.37 25.04
C ASN A 25 21.40 -3.94 24.53
N HIS A 26 21.22 -3.70 23.23
CA HIS A 26 21.44 -2.39 22.62
C HIS A 26 20.18 -1.50 22.71
N ILE A 27 20.39 -0.21 22.52
CA ILE A 27 19.32 0.79 22.42
C ILE A 27 19.29 1.32 20.98
N TYR A 28 18.11 1.35 20.41
CA TYR A 28 17.89 1.79 19.03
C TYR A 28 17.07 3.07 18.99
N GLN A 29 17.48 3.99 18.14
CA GLN A 29 16.65 5.12 17.72
C GLN A 29 15.75 4.67 16.57
N ILE A 30 14.47 5.07 16.61
CA ILE A 30 13.52 4.83 15.51
C ILE A 30 13.34 6.13 14.71
N ARG A 31 13.46 6.03 13.39
CA ARG A 31 13.17 7.13 12.46
C ARG A 31 12.08 6.74 11.49
N LEU A 32 11.13 7.65 11.25
CA LEU A 32 10.25 7.60 10.10
C LEU A 32 11.02 8.15 8.90
N LEU A 33 11.10 7.35 7.83
CA LEU A 33 11.75 7.73 6.59
C LEU A 33 10.72 8.04 5.53
N GLU A 34 10.97 9.07 4.74
CA GLU A 34 10.16 9.40 3.56
C GLU A 34 11.09 9.59 2.36
N GLN A 35 10.77 8.89 1.28
CA GLN A 35 11.39 9.08 -0.02
C GLN A 35 10.31 9.47 -1.03
N PRO A 36 10.64 10.18 -2.12
CA PRO A 36 9.71 10.35 -3.24
C PRO A 36 9.23 8.98 -3.73
N LEU A 37 7.93 8.85 -4.03
CA LEU A 37 7.38 7.58 -4.54
C LEU A 37 7.99 7.19 -5.90
N TYR A 38 8.47 8.17 -6.66
CA TYR A 38 9.16 7.97 -7.93
C TYR A 38 10.49 8.72 -7.93
N CYS A 39 11.50 8.06 -8.49
CA CYS A 39 12.88 8.50 -8.43
C CYS A 39 13.49 8.81 -9.81
N ASP A 40 12.68 8.70 -10.86
CA ASP A 40 13.02 9.06 -12.23
C ASP A 40 12.49 10.47 -12.56
N TRP A 41 12.43 10.81 -13.85
CA TRP A 41 11.87 12.08 -14.32
C TRP A 41 10.40 12.28 -13.87
N ILE A 42 9.66 11.21 -13.58
CA ILE A 42 8.31 11.30 -13.00
C ILE A 42 8.42 11.86 -11.59
N GLY A 43 9.40 11.40 -10.81
CA GLY A 43 9.74 11.92 -9.49
C GLY A 43 9.96 13.43 -9.47
N ASP A 44 10.65 13.97 -10.47
CA ASP A 44 10.88 15.41 -10.59
C ASP A 44 9.58 16.19 -10.89
N ILE A 45 8.62 15.60 -11.62
CA ILE A 45 7.31 16.22 -11.92
C ILE A 45 6.33 16.06 -10.75
N THR A 46 6.37 14.93 -10.05
CA THR A 46 5.44 14.63 -8.94
C THR A 46 5.93 15.15 -7.60
N ARG A 47 7.18 15.63 -7.51
CA ARG A 47 7.77 16.19 -6.29
C ARG A 47 6.92 17.28 -5.61
N PRO A 48 6.34 18.24 -6.35
CA PRO A 48 5.46 19.25 -5.76
C PRO A 48 4.18 18.67 -5.15
N LEU A 49 3.78 17.46 -5.55
CA LEU A 49 2.62 16.76 -5.01
C LEU A 49 2.91 16.04 -3.69
N ASN A 50 4.18 15.99 -3.26
CA ASN A 50 4.63 15.35 -2.03
C ASN A 50 4.09 13.91 -1.85
N LEU A 51 4.07 13.15 -2.95
CA LEU A 51 3.73 11.72 -2.93
C LEU A 51 4.98 10.94 -2.51
N THR A 52 4.91 10.33 -1.33
CA THR A 52 6.07 9.68 -0.70
C THR A 52 5.86 8.18 -0.55
N HIS A 53 6.94 7.43 -0.49
CA HIS A 53 6.99 6.10 0.12
C HIS A 53 7.54 6.23 1.54
N GLN A 54 7.02 5.42 2.48
CA GLN A 54 7.39 5.48 3.89
C GLN A 54 7.92 4.17 4.45
N ALA A 55 8.85 4.30 5.40
CA ALA A 55 9.48 3.17 6.07
C ALA A 55 9.91 3.54 7.50
N LEU A 56 10.31 2.54 8.29
CA LEU A 56 10.91 2.73 9.59
C LEU A 56 12.40 2.35 9.56
N ALA A 57 13.25 3.30 9.93
CA ALA A 57 14.66 3.05 10.18
C ALA A 57 14.90 2.76 11.66
N PHE A 58 15.86 1.89 11.90
CA PHE A 58 16.41 1.59 13.22
C PHE A 58 17.89 1.87 13.20
N ILE A 59 18.35 2.64 14.19
CA ILE A 59 19.76 3.03 14.31
C ILE A 59 20.24 2.59 15.68
N ASP A 60 21.19 1.69 15.69
CA ASP A 60 21.85 1.21 16.88
C ASP A 60 22.69 2.34 17.49
N LEU A 61 22.34 2.78 18.71
CA LEU A 61 23.07 3.84 19.40
C LEU A 61 24.37 3.34 20.04
N ASN A 62 24.57 2.03 20.13
CA ASN A 62 25.77 1.42 20.68
C ASN A 62 26.87 1.26 19.62
N GLU A 63 26.52 0.83 18.41
CA GLU A 63 27.49 0.52 17.35
C GLU A 63 27.25 1.22 16.00
N SER A 64 26.26 2.13 15.93
CA SER A 64 25.94 2.91 14.72
C SER A 64 25.55 2.08 13.49
N LYS A 65 25.17 0.80 13.67
CA LYS A 65 24.50 0.02 12.62
C LYS A 65 23.13 0.60 12.34
N GLN A 66 22.72 0.53 11.08
CA GLN A 66 21.44 1.05 10.63
C GLN A 66 20.80 0.11 9.63
N PHE A 67 19.49 0.00 9.68
CA PHE A 67 18.70 -0.78 8.73
C PHE A 67 17.28 -0.22 8.66
N VAL A 68 16.56 -0.58 7.61
CA VAL A 68 15.22 -0.07 7.32
C VAL A 68 14.26 -1.23 7.13
N TYR A 69 13.12 -1.17 7.82
CA TYR A 69 11.95 -1.98 7.54
C TYR A 69 10.99 -1.18 6.66
N HIS A 70 10.67 -1.71 5.50
CA HIS A 70 9.74 -1.09 4.56
C HIS A 70 8.80 -2.12 3.97
N TYR A 71 7.62 -1.67 3.57
CA TYR A 71 6.60 -2.52 2.94
C TYR A 71 6.49 -2.16 1.48
N GLU A 72 7.03 -3.03 0.64
CA GLU A 72 7.23 -2.76 -0.78
C GLU A 72 7.06 -4.05 -1.60
N GLN A 73 7.05 -3.91 -2.91
CA GLN A 73 6.95 -5.02 -3.83
C GLN A 73 8.13 -5.97 -3.70
N ASN A 74 7.85 -7.27 -3.83
CA ASN A 74 8.87 -8.29 -3.91
C ASN A 74 9.86 -7.99 -5.06
N GLN A 75 11.15 -8.23 -4.83
CA GLN A 75 12.27 -7.79 -5.66
C GLN A 75 12.24 -8.30 -7.12
N ASP A 76 11.40 -9.30 -7.41
CA ASP A 76 11.28 -9.92 -8.74
C ASP A 76 10.39 -9.14 -9.74
N TYR A 77 9.73 -8.05 -9.32
CA TYR A 77 8.87 -7.25 -10.20
C TYR A 77 9.00 -5.76 -9.91
N VAL A 78 9.06 -4.95 -10.97
CA VAL A 78 9.02 -3.48 -10.89
C VAL A 78 7.62 -3.01 -11.19
N MET A 79 6.90 -2.51 -10.18
CA MET A 79 5.53 -2.00 -10.33
C MET A 79 5.49 -0.90 -11.36
N LYS A 80 4.63 -1.05 -12.37
CA LYS A 80 4.29 0.05 -13.25
C LYS A 80 3.07 0.74 -12.68
N VAL A 81 3.03 2.05 -12.92
CA VAL A 81 1.88 2.91 -12.67
C VAL A 81 0.56 2.23 -13.04
N ARG A 82 0.47 1.63 -14.24
CA ARG A 82 -0.71 0.95 -14.76
C ARG A 82 -1.21 -0.18 -13.85
N ASP A 83 -0.32 -0.86 -13.15
CA ASP A 83 -0.65 -2.06 -12.37
C ASP A 83 -1.47 -1.71 -11.12
N PHE A 84 -1.46 -0.45 -10.67
CA PHE A 84 -2.38 0.07 -9.65
C PHE A 84 -3.81 0.27 -10.13
N PHE A 85 -4.05 0.30 -11.45
CA PHE A 85 -5.34 0.70 -12.02
C PHE A 85 -6.06 -0.41 -12.77
N ARG A 86 -5.35 -1.42 -13.27
CA ARG A 86 -6.00 -2.55 -13.95
C ARG A 86 -5.24 -3.85 -13.73
N PRO A 87 -5.96 -4.99 -13.73
CA PRO A 87 -5.34 -6.28 -13.85
C PRO A 87 -4.83 -6.51 -15.28
N ARG A 88 -4.01 -7.55 -15.43
CA ARG A 88 -3.79 -8.21 -16.72
C ARG A 88 -4.91 -9.22 -16.97
N GLU A 89 -5.54 -9.14 -18.13
CA GLU A 89 -6.65 -10.00 -18.52
C GLU A 89 -6.16 -11.09 -19.49
N ILE A 90 -6.42 -12.37 -19.18
CA ILE A 90 -6.11 -13.50 -20.05
C ILE A 90 -7.40 -14.25 -20.35
N TYR A 91 -7.74 -14.39 -21.64
CA TYR A 91 -8.90 -15.18 -22.02
C TYR A 91 -8.63 -16.68 -21.82
N ASN A 92 -9.44 -17.32 -21.00
CA ASN A 92 -9.36 -18.75 -20.73
C ASN A 92 -10.31 -19.52 -21.66
N MET A 93 -9.75 -20.20 -22.65
CA MET A 93 -10.54 -20.96 -23.63
C MET A 93 -11.32 -22.14 -23.02
N THR A 94 -10.97 -22.60 -21.80
CA THR A 94 -11.66 -23.73 -21.16
C THR A 94 -12.95 -23.29 -20.47
N THR A 95 -12.90 -22.18 -19.73
CA THR A 95 -14.06 -21.64 -19.01
C THR A 95 -14.89 -20.69 -19.86
N GLY A 96 -14.30 -20.13 -20.92
CA GLY A 96 -14.90 -19.09 -21.75
C GLY A 96 -14.91 -17.71 -21.07
N LEU A 97 -14.14 -17.53 -20.00
CA LEU A 97 -14.08 -16.34 -19.15
C LEU A 97 -12.67 -15.71 -19.18
N TYR A 98 -12.55 -14.46 -18.74
CA TYR A 98 -11.24 -13.82 -18.52
C TYR A 98 -10.71 -14.10 -17.10
N ASP A 99 -9.46 -14.51 -17.01
CA ASP A 99 -8.69 -14.55 -15.77
C ASP A 99 -8.03 -13.17 -15.55
N PHE A 100 -8.26 -12.57 -14.39
CA PHE A 100 -7.75 -11.25 -14.02
C PHE A 100 -6.61 -11.36 -13.02
N ILE A 101 -5.40 -10.97 -13.43
CA ILE A 101 -4.18 -11.13 -12.63
C ILE A 101 -3.68 -9.76 -12.19
N TRP A 102 -3.57 -9.55 -10.89
CA TRP A 102 -3.01 -8.34 -10.29
C TRP A 102 -1.56 -8.56 -9.89
N ASP A 103 -0.66 -7.72 -10.40
CA ASP A 103 0.76 -7.72 -10.06
C ASP A 103 1.03 -6.79 -8.85
N LEU A 104 0.21 -6.91 -7.80
CA LEU A 104 0.22 -6.05 -6.61
C LEU A 104 0.82 -6.73 -5.37
N LYS A 105 1.58 -7.81 -5.55
CA LYS A 105 2.18 -8.56 -4.44
C LYS A 105 3.26 -7.73 -3.75
N VAL A 106 3.19 -7.70 -2.42
CA VAL A 106 4.07 -6.90 -1.57
C VAL A 106 4.42 -7.65 -0.31
N SER A 107 5.51 -7.23 0.33
CA SER A 107 5.97 -7.78 1.58
C SER A 107 6.77 -6.75 2.36
N VAL A 108 6.84 -6.95 3.68
CA VAL A 108 7.80 -6.30 4.55
C VAL A 108 9.18 -6.85 4.23
N GLN A 109 10.12 -5.94 4.00
CA GLN A 109 11.51 -6.20 3.64
C GLN A 109 12.43 -5.43 4.59
N VAL A 110 13.67 -5.90 4.70
CA VAL A 110 14.73 -5.23 5.46
C VAL A 110 15.88 -4.87 4.52
N MET A 111 16.42 -3.66 4.65
CA MET A 111 17.63 -3.24 3.94
C MET A 111 18.67 -2.66 4.90
N ASP A 112 19.94 -2.93 4.62
CA ASP A 112 21.09 -2.60 5.48
C ASP A 112 21.61 -1.16 5.37
N GLU A 113 20.90 -0.28 4.66
CA GLU A 113 21.39 1.07 4.41
C GLU A 113 20.29 2.14 4.37
N ILE A 114 20.56 3.27 5.03
CA ILE A 114 19.77 4.49 4.87
C ILE A 114 20.48 5.40 3.88
N ARG A 115 20.12 5.29 2.61
CA ARG A 115 20.56 6.22 1.55
C ARG A 115 19.94 7.60 1.75
N THR A 116 20.75 8.66 1.67
CA THR A 116 20.35 10.06 1.88
C THR A 116 20.51 10.95 0.66
N ASP A 117 20.94 10.36 -0.45
CA ASP A 117 21.09 11.05 -1.73
C ASP A 117 19.72 11.40 -2.35
N LYS A 118 19.73 12.19 -3.44
CA LYS A 118 18.52 12.46 -4.23
C LYS A 118 17.87 11.12 -4.55
N CYS A 119 16.57 11.00 -4.32
CA CYS A 119 15.79 9.79 -4.52
C CYS A 119 16.07 8.65 -3.52
N GLY A 120 16.81 8.91 -2.44
CA GLY A 120 16.87 8.08 -1.24
C GLY A 120 15.86 8.54 -0.18
N TRP A 121 16.12 8.23 1.08
CA TRP A 121 15.35 8.64 2.24
C TRP A 121 15.61 10.11 2.59
N GLU A 122 15.09 11.00 1.75
CA GLU A 122 15.31 12.45 1.77
C GLU A 122 14.81 13.12 3.05
N VAL A 123 13.75 12.57 3.66
CA VAL A 123 13.22 13.06 4.94
C VAL A 123 13.40 11.97 5.99
N GLN A 124 14.00 12.34 7.12
CA GLN A 124 14.16 11.45 8.27
C GLN A 124 13.69 12.14 9.54
N THR A 125 12.61 11.64 10.10
CA THR A 125 12.06 12.16 11.35
C THR A 125 12.33 11.19 12.46
N VAL A 126 13.13 11.60 13.45
CA VAL A 126 13.24 10.86 14.71
C VAL A 126 11.88 10.79 15.36
N VAL A 127 11.35 9.59 15.60
CA VAL A 127 10.04 9.36 16.23
C VAL A 127 10.18 8.74 17.63
N ALA A 128 11.25 7.98 17.88
CA ALA A 128 11.62 7.52 19.22
C ALA A 128 13.14 7.60 19.40
N SER A 129 13.58 8.12 20.55
CA SER A 129 15.02 8.38 20.81
C SER A 129 15.76 7.19 21.40
N GLY A 130 15.06 6.15 21.86
CA GLY A 130 15.68 4.98 22.46
C GLY A 130 14.66 3.89 22.80
N VAL A 131 14.80 2.74 22.16
CA VAL A 131 14.01 1.53 22.38
C VAL A 131 14.96 0.34 22.53
N LYS A 132 14.71 -0.53 23.51
CA LYS A 132 15.57 -1.71 23.72
C LYS A 132 15.48 -2.66 22.53
N GLY A 133 16.61 -3.17 22.07
CA GLY A 133 16.65 -4.16 20.99
C GLY A 133 15.84 -5.41 21.29
N LEU A 134 15.75 -5.84 22.56
CA LEU A 134 14.89 -6.96 22.96
C LEU A 134 13.41 -6.76 22.58
N ILE A 135 12.90 -5.53 22.74
CA ILE A 135 11.52 -5.17 22.36
C ILE A 135 11.38 -5.22 20.84
N LEU A 136 12.34 -4.64 20.12
CA LEU A 136 12.30 -4.57 18.66
C LEU A 136 12.46 -5.93 17.99
N ASN A 137 13.24 -6.81 18.60
CA ASN A 137 13.43 -8.18 18.14
C ASN A 137 12.12 -8.99 18.26
N ASP A 138 11.45 -8.89 19.41
CA ASP A 138 10.16 -9.55 19.59
C ASP A 138 9.08 -8.96 18.66
N TRP A 139 9.07 -7.64 18.50
CA TRP A 139 8.20 -6.96 17.54
C TRP A 139 8.45 -7.43 16.10
N SER A 140 9.70 -7.49 15.63
CA SER A 140 9.99 -7.88 14.25
C SER A 140 9.63 -9.33 13.97
N HIS A 141 9.82 -10.23 14.94
CA HIS A 141 9.44 -11.64 14.79
C HIS A 141 7.92 -11.84 14.72
N ASN A 142 7.16 -11.13 15.56
CA ASN A 142 5.71 -11.37 15.67
C ASN A 142 4.89 -10.48 14.74
N TYR A 143 5.16 -9.18 14.73
CA TYR A 143 4.33 -8.20 14.03
C TYR A 143 4.65 -8.14 12.54
N ALA A 144 5.92 -8.11 12.13
CA ALA A 144 6.26 -8.00 10.71
C ALA A 144 5.78 -9.24 9.93
N GLN A 145 5.91 -10.42 10.54
CA GLN A 145 5.36 -11.65 9.99
C GLN A 145 3.82 -11.60 9.93
N TRP A 146 3.16 -11.23 11.03
CA TRP A 146 1.69 -11.10 11.04
C TRP A 146 1.21 -10.11 9.97
N PHE A 147 1.90 -8.99 9.78
CA PHE A 147 1.53 -8.01 8.77
C PHE A 147 1.59 -8.65 7.37
N ASN A 148 2.70 -9.29 7.02
CA ASN A 148 2.84 -10.00 5.74
C ASN A 148 1.76 -11.05 5.51
N ASP A 149 1.40 -11.81 6.54
CA ASP A 149 0.42 -12.89 6.40
C ASP A 149 -1.01 -12.34 6.18
N ASN A 150 -1.30 -11.12 6.66
CA ASN A 150 -2.63 -10.49 6.55
C ASN A 150 -2.74 -9.49 5.40
N TYR A 151 -1.61 -8.99 4.89
CA TYR A 151 -1.52 -7.85 3.98
C TYR A 151 -0.56 -8.20 2.83
N GLN A 152 -1.05 -9.02 1.88
CA GLN A 152 -0.24 -9.53 0.76
C GLN A 152 -0.41 -8.75 -0.55
N THR A 153 -1.42 -7.88 -0.60
CA THR A 153 -1.81 -7.10 -1.77
C THR A 153 -1.69 -5.62 -1.45
N TYR A 154 -0.96 -4.88 -2.28
CA TYR A 154 -0.86 -3.43 -2.15
C TYR A 154 -2.14 -2.77 -2.64
N SER A 155 -2.72 -1.90 -1.83
CA SER A 155 -3.88 -1.09 -2.21
C SER A 155 -3.57 0.37 -2.02
N LEU A 156 -3.37 1.08 -3.14
CA LEU A 156 -3.07 2.51 -3.15
C LEU A 156 -4.32 3.37 -2.94
N PHE A 157 -5.44 2.97 -3.55
CA PHE A 157 -6.65 3.78 -3.62
C PHE A 157 -7.67 3.39 -2.56
N GLU A 158 -8.02 4.34 -1.70
CA GLU A 158 -9.26 4.25 -0.92
C GLU A 158 -10.46 4.70 -1.77
N ILE A 159 -11.68 4.38 -1.31
CA ILE A 159 -12.92 4.86 -1.93
C ILE A 159 -13.71 5.70 -0.94
N TRP A 160 -14.00 6.94 -1.35
CA TRP A 160 -14.64 7.95 -0.50
C TRP A 160 -15.93 8.44 -1.15
N SER A 161 -16.97 8.63 -0.34
CA SER A 161 -18.19 9.29 -0.76
C SER A 161 -18.04 10.80 -0.67
N VAL A 162 -18.40 11.52 -1.73
CA VAL A 162 -18.41 12.99 -1.73
C VAL A 162 -19.50 13.53 -0.78
N SER A 163 -20.63 12.84 -0.65
CA SER A 163 -21.82 13.37 0.03
C SER A 163 -21.67 13.49 1.55
N ASN A 164 -20.90 12.58 2.17
CA ASN A 164 -20.68 12.56 3.61
C ASN A 164 -19.19 12.67 4.00
N LYS A 165 -18.29 12.79 3.02
CA LYS A 165 -16.82 12.81 3.20
C LYS A 165 -16.30 11.63 4.03
N SER A 166 -17.00 10.50 4.01
CA SER A 166 -16.59 9.29 4.70
C SER A 166 -16.02 8.28 3.71
N ARG A 167 -15.08 7.47 4.20
CA ARG A 167 -14.65 6.25 3.51
C ARG A 167 -15.85 5.32 3.38
N TYR A 168 -15.96 4.62 2.26
CA TYR A 168 -16.90 3.52 2.12
C TYR A 168 -16.39 2.32 2.93
N GLU A 169 -17.10 2.01 4.02
CA GLU A 169 -16.89 0.81 4.87
C GLU A 169 -15.42 0.62 5.38
N ASP A 170 -15.05 -0.64 5.62
CA ASP A 170 -13.72 -1.12 6.03
C ASP A 170 -12.78 -1.38 4.82
N LEU A 171 -13.07 -0.78 3.67
CA LEU A 171 -12.24 -0.84 2.47
C LEU A 171 -11.00 0.06 2.66
N LYS A 172 -10.03 -0.46 3.40
CA LYS A 172 -8.77 0.21 3.78
C LYS A 172 -7.76 0.08 2.64
N ALA A 173 -7.04 1.17 2.38
CA ALA A 173 -5.76 1.06 1.70
C ALA A 173 -4.81 0.21 2.56
N ASN A 174 -3.85 -0.41 1.88
CA ASN A 174 -2.83 -1.23 2.50
C ASN A 174 -1.52 -0.97 1.75
N GLN A 175 -0.83 0.07 2.21
CA GLN A 175 0.36 0.63 1.58
C GLN A 175 1.47 0.89 2.61
N CYS A 176 2.64 1.33 2.13
CA CYS A 176 3.83 1.55 2.96
C CYS A 176 3.60 2.53 4.12
N HIS A 177 2.75 3.54 3.93
CA HIS A 177 2.33 4.46 5.00
C HIS A 177 1.54 3.76 6.11
N ASP A 178 0.70 2.77 5.76
CA ASP A 178 -0.11 2.02 6.74
C ASP A 178 0.77 1.08 7.56
N PHE A 179 1.73 0.42 6.91
CA PHE A 179 2.73 -0.39 7.58
C PHE A 179 3.51 0.43 8.61
N ALA A 180 4.08 1.58 8.23
CA ALA A 180 4.82 2.42 9.15
C ALA A 180 3.94 2.90 10.31
N TRP A 181 2.70 3.31 10.01
CA TRP A 181 1.74 3.78 10.99
C TRP A 181 1.33 2.71 12.01
N TRP A 182 0.88 1.54 11.53
CA TRP A 182 0.44 0.45 12.40
C TRP A 182 1.60 -0.19 13.15
N SER A 183 2.81 -0.18 12.61
CA SER A 183 4.02 -0.60 13.32
C SER A 183 4.25 0.25 14.57
N MET A 184 4.16 1.58 14.44
CA MET A 184 4.28 2.49 15.59
C MET A 184 3.14 2.28 16.60
N GLN A 185 1.88 2.11 16.13
CA GLN A 185 0.75 1.77 17.01
C GLN A 185 0.98 0.46 17.77
N ASN A 186 1.48 -0.57 17.10
CA ASN A 186 1.74 -1.87 17.70
C ASN A 186 2.85 -1.78 18.76
N LEU A 187 3.98 -1.14 18.42
CA LEU A 187 5.09 -0.90 19.35
C LEU A 187 4.66 -0.18 20.63
N GLN A 188 3.79 0.82 20.51
CA GLN A 188 3.26 1.49 21.69
C GLN A 188 2.28 0.62 22.47
N ASN A 189 1.26 0.07 21.81
CA ASN A 189 0.15 -0.60 22.48
C ASN A 189 0.59 -1.92 23.14
N GLN A 190 1.52 -2.65 22.52
CA GLN A 190 2.01 -3.93 23.03
C GLN A 190 3.23 -3.79 23.94
N TYR A 191 4.12 -2.84 23.64
CA TYR A 191 5.43 -2.76 24.32
C TYR A 191 5.65 -1.44 25.09
N GLY A 192 4.69 -0.51 25.06
CA GLY A 192 4.78 0.75 25.79
C GLY A 192 5.83 1.73 25.24
N VAL A 193 6.28 1.55 23.99
CA VAL A 193 7.25 2.44 23.36
C VAL A 193 6.74 3.88 23.35
N GLN A 194 7.59 4.80 23.82
CA GLN A 194 7.28 6.22 23.88
C GLN A 194 7.76 6.90 22.61
N PHE A 195 6.80 7.41 21.84
CA PHE A 195 7.08 8.24 20.67
C PHE A 195 7.01 9.72 21.04
N ASN A 196 7.74 10.56 20.31
CA ASN A 196 7.86 11.99 20.61
C ASN A 196 6.66 12.85 20.18
N GLY A 197 5.54 12.22 19.81
CA GLY A 197 4.30 12.91 19.42
C GLY A 197 4.36 13.68 18.10
N LYS A 198 5.48 13.64 17.36
CA LYS A 198 5.55 14.25 16.02
C LYS A 198 4.52 13.60 15.12
N LEU A 199 3.91 14.39 14.25
CA LEU A 199 2.92 13.85 13.32
C LEU A 199 3.63 13.04 12.22
N ALA A 200 3.15 11.83 11.94
CA ALA A 200 3.56 11.07 10.77
C ALA A 200 2.72 11.51 9.57
N HIS A 201 3.37 11.78 8.44
CA HIS A 201 2.66 12.06 7.21
C HIS A 201 1.98 10.77 6.71
N ARG A 202 0.66 10.77 6.50
CA ARG A 202 -0.04 9.69 5.82
C ARG A 202 -0.66 10.24 4.55
N LEU A 203 -0.21 9.71 3.42
CA LEU A 203 -0.78 9.98 2.12
C LEU A 203 -2.04 9.14 1.96
N TYR A 204 -3.17 9.78 1.71
CA TYR A 204 -4.39 9.11 1.27
C TYR A 204 -4.59 9.44 -0.18
N VAL A 205 -4.51 8.43 -1.04
CA VAL A 205 -4.96 8.55 -2.43
C VAL A 205 -6.33 7.87 -2.51
N HIS A 206 -7.33 8.54 -3.06
CA HIS A 206 -8.68 8.01 -3.06
C HIS A 206 -9.48 8.40 -4.30
N TYR A 207 -10.43 7.54 -4.66
CA TYR A 207 -11.50 7.85 -5.60
C TYR A 207 -12.63 8.58 -4.88
N GLN A 208 -13.02 9.75 -5.37
CA GLN A 208 -14.22 10.45 -4.91
C GLN A 208 -15.43 10.04 -5.73
N LEU A 209 -16.30 9.20 -5.14
CA LEU A 209 -17.56 8.79 -5.74
C LEU A 209 -18.62 9.88 -5.58
N GLN A 210 -19.13 10.34 -6.72
CA GLN A 210 -20.25 11.28 -6.81
C GLN A 210 -21.56 10.50 -6.60
N ASN A 211 -22.21 10.70 -5.44
CA ASN A 211 -23.53 10.19 -5.08
C ASN A 211 -23.85 8.79 -5.64
N SER A 212 -23.37 7.72 -4.99
CA SER A 212 -23.82 6.38 -5.42
C SER A 212 -25.31 6.23 -5.13
N LYS A 213 -26.13 6.05 -6.18
CA LYS A 213 -27.59 5.88 -6.03
C LYS A 213 -27.96 4.55 -5.40
N LYS A 214 -27.03 3.59 -5.40
CA LYS A 214 -27.18 2.25 -4.84
C LYS A 214 -25.96 1.88 -4.01
N ALA A 215 -26.14 0.95 -3.09
CA ALA A 215 -25.04 0.33 -2.37
C ALA A 215 -24.11 -0.40 -3.36
N PRO A 216 -22.80 -0.43 -3.11
CA PRO A 216 -21.88 -1.18 -3.93
C PRO A 216 -22.22 -2.67 -3.92
N ARG A 217 -21.93 -3.35 -5.01
CA ARG A 217 -22.19 -4.79 -5.17
C ARG A 217 -20.87 -5.53 -5.40
N ARG A 218 -20.67 -6.62 -4.67
CA ARG A 218 -19.56 -7.55 -4.93
C ARG A 218 -19.80 -8.32 -6.24
N LEU A 219 -18.78 -8.39 -7.08
CA LEU A 219 -18.78 -9.13 -8.33
C LEU A 219 -18.10 -10.49 -8.15
N ASN A 220 -18.65 -11.53 -8.79
CA ASN A 220 -18.04 -12.85 -8.86
C ASN A 220 -17.39 -13.09 -10.23
N PRO A 221 -16.05 -13.11 -10.34
CA PRO A 221 -15.37 -13.27 -11.64
C PRO A 221 -15.61 -14.63 -12.31
N GLN A 222 -16.15 -15.63 -11.58
CA GLN A 222 -16.51 -16.94 -12.13
C GLN A 222 -17.91 -16.97 -12.76
N GLN A 223 -18.69 -15.91 -12.64
CA GLN A 223 -19.98 -15.76 -13.31
C GLN A 223 -19.82 -14.94 -14.58
N ALA A 224 -20.40 -15.40 -15.69
CA ALA A 224 -20.19 -14.80 -17.01
C ALA A 224 -20.59 -13.32 -17.09
N GLU A 225 -21.70 -12.94 -16.47
CA GLU A 225 -22.18 -11.54 -16.45
C GLU A 225 -21.24 -10.62 -15.67
N ASP A 226 -20.83 -11.02 -14.47
CA ASP A 226 -19.90 -10.26 -13.64
C ASP A 226 -18.49 -10.21 -14.25
N ASN A 227 -18.01 -11.31 -14.83
CA ASN A 227 -16.74 -11.35 -15.57
C ASN A 227 -16.72 -10.34 -16.71
N LYS A 228 -17.84 -10.26 -17.47
CA LYS A 228 -18.00 -9.29 -18.54
C LYS A 228 -17.98 -7.84 -18.04
N ILE A 229 -18.68 -7.53 -16.93
CA ILE A 229 -18.65 -6.19 -16.32
C ILE A 229 -17.21 -5.78 -15.94
N ILE A 230 -16.46 -6.69 -15.32
CA ILE A 230 -15.07 -6.44 -14.93
C ILE A 230 -14.22 -6.19 -16.18
N PHE A 231 -14.30 -7.06 -17.18
CA PHE A 231 -13.53 -6.95 -18.42
C PHE A 231 -13.85 -5.67 -19.18
N ASP A 232 -15.13 -5.38 -19.40
CA ASP A 232 -15.56 -4.20 -20.15
C ASP A 232 -15.08 -2.91 -19.48
N PHE A 233 -15.13 -2.84 -18.13
CA PHE A 233 -14.61 -1.68 -17.40
C PHE A 233 -13.10 -1.48 -17.57
N TYR A 234 -12.27 -2.50 -17.32
CA TYR A 234 -10.81 -2.36 -17.39
C TYR A 234 -10.27 -2.27 -18.82
N ASN A 235 -10.99 -2.83 -19.79
CA ASN A 235 -10.68 -2.64 -21.21
C ASN A 235 -10.99 -1.20 -21.67
N TYR A 236 -12.03 -0.58 -21.10
CA TYR A 236 -12.41 0.79 -21.37
C TYR A 236 -11.48 1.82 -20.69
N LEU A 237 -10.88 1.45 -19.55
CA LEU A 237 -9.98 2.31 -18.79
C LEU A 237 -8.66 2.56 -19.56
N GLN A 238 -8.59 3.68 -20.27
CA GLN A 238 -7.34 4.17 -20.89
C GLN A 238 -6.43 4.76 -19.83
N ILE A 239 -5.65 3.90 -19.18
CA ILE A 239 -4.74 4.35 -18.12
C ILE A 239 -3.56 5.09 -18.74
N PRO A 240 -3.27 6.31 -18.27
CA PRO A 240 -2.08 7.01 -18.68
C PRO A 240 -0.82 6.22 -18.32
N ASN A 241 0.22 6.30 -19.14
CA ASN A 241 1.47 5.57 -18.86
C ASN A 241 2.25 6.18 -17.67
N TYR A 242 1.88 7.39 -17.24
CA TYR A 242 2.62 8.19 -16.26
C TYR A 242 1.73 8.74 -15.14
N ILE A 243 2.26 8.85 -13.92
CA ILE A 243 1.49 9.35 -12.74
C ILE A 243 1.19 10.85 -12.79
N SER A 244 2.00 11.63 -13.47
CA SER A 244 1.70 13.04 -13.72
C SER A 244 0.38 13.23 -14.47
N GLU A 245 -0.01 12.26 -15.29
CA GLU A 245 -1.27 12.25 -16.03
C GLU A 245 -2.44 11.72 -15.19
N ILE A 246 -2.16 10.99 -14.10
CA ILE A 246 -3.14 10.36 -13.19
C ILE A 246 -3.79 11.34 -12.22
N VAL A 247 -3.03 12.32 -11.73
CA VAL A 247 -3.51 13.28 -10.71
C VAL A 247 -4.63 14.18 -11.27
N ASN A 248 -4.77 14.24 -12.59
CA ASN A 248 -5.89 14.88 -13.29
C ASN A 248 -6.69 13.90 -14.16
N TYR A 249 -6.46 12.59 -14.00
CA TYR A 249 -7.15 11.58 -14.79
C TYR A 249 -8.59 11.44 -14.30
N VAL A 250 -9.51 11.70 -15.23
CA VAL A 250 -10.91 11.35 -15.07
C VAL A 250 -11.13 10.12 -15.95
N PRO A 251 -11.52 8.96 -15.38
CA PRO A 251 -11.96 7.83 -16.18
C PRO A 251 -13.01 8.34 -17.18
N GLN A 252 -12.88 8.00 -18.46
CA GLN A 252 -13.88 8.41 -19.45
C GLN A 252 -15.27 7.88 -19.05
N GLU A 253 -16.35 8.54 -19.48
CA GLU A 253 -17.70 8.09 -19.12
C GLU A 253 -18.02 6.72 -19.76
N ASN A 254 -18.00 5.66 -18.95
CA ASN A 254 -18.65 4.40 -19.31
C ASN A 254 -20.16 4.66 -19.47
N VAL A 255 -20.76 4.12 -20.54
CA VAL A 255 -22.18 4.25 -20.89
C VAL A 255 -23.09 3.89 -19.71
N ASP A 256 -22.67 2.91 -18.89
CA ASP A 256 -23.46 2.42 -17.76
C ASP A 256 -23.14 3.12 -16.43
N ARG A 257 -22.19 4.06 -16.41
CA ARG A 257 -21.70 4.78 -15.22
C ARG A 257 -21.38 3.86 -14.04
N GLN A 258 -20.82 2.71 -14.36
CA GLN A 258 -20.31 1.73 -13.40
C GLN A 258 -18.82 1.93 -13.21
N PHE A 259 -18.40 2.07 -11.96
CA PHE A 259 -17.00 2.07 -11.57
C PHE A 259 -16.67 0.73 -10.93
N VAL A 260 -15.68 0.02 -11.45
CA VAL A 260 -15.21 -1.26 -10.88
C VAL A 260 -13.87 -1.03 -10.18
N ASN A 261 -13.70 -1.60 -8.99
CA ASN A 261 -12.45 -1.54 -8.24
C ASN A 261 -12.14 -2.91 -7.61
N TYR A 262 -10.86 -3.21 -7.41
CA TYR A 262 -10.38 -4.42 -6.76
C TYR A 262 -9.83 -4.09 -5.37
N LEU A 263 -10.51 -4.57 -4.33
CA LEU A 263 -10.25 -4.23 -2.94
C LEU A 263 -10.36 -5.50 -2.08
N ASN A 264 -9.44 -5.69 -1.14
CA ASN A 264 -9.45 -6.85 -0.23
C ASN A 264 -9.59 -8.19 -0.95
N ASN A 265 -8.91 -8.32 -2.10
CA ASN A 265 -8.97 -9.49 -2.99
C ASN A 265 -10.33 -9.77 -3.65
N GLU A 266 -11.24 -8.79 -3.66
CA GLU A 266 -12.57 -8.89 -4.24
C GLU A 266 -12.84 -7.78 -5.25
N TYR A 267 -13.71 -8.05 -6.24
CA TYR A 267 -14.18 -7.05 -7.19
C TYR A 267 -15.47 -6.42 -6.70
N TRP A 268 -15.55 -5.10 -6.80
CA TRP A 268 -16.73 -4.32 -6.41
C TRP A 268 -17.15 -3.41 -7.56
N VAL A 269 -18.46 -3.31 -7.78
CA VAL A 269 -19.06 -2.33 -8.69
C VAL A 269 -19.81 -1.26 -7.92
N PHE A 270 -19.60 -0.02 -8.33
CA PHE A 270 -20.23 1.18 -7.80
C PHE A 270 -21.04 1.84 -8.91
N ASP A 271 -22.35 1.95 -8.72
CA ASP A 271 -23.20 2.77 -9.58
C ASP A 271 -22.98 4.25 -9.22
N THR A 272 -22.40 5.04 -10.12
CA THR A 272 -22.03 6.43 -9.85
C THR A 272 -22.75 7.42 -10.76
N GLU A 273 -23.01 8.64 -10.29
CA GLU A 273 -23.63 9.68 -11.13
C GLU A 273 -22.65 10.24 -12.17
N ALA A 274 -21.36 10.25 -11.85
CA ALA A 274 -20.26 10.63 -12.73
C ALA A 274 -19.03 9.78 -12.40
N MET A 275 -18.11 9.62 -13.34
CA MET A 275 -16.88 8.86 -13.06
C MET A 275 -16.10 9.48 -11.89
N PRO A 276 -15.56 8.66 -10.98
CA PRO A 276 -14.86 9.18 -9.82
C PRO A 276 -13.58 9.88 -10.23
N VAL A 277 -13.28 10.98 -9.56
CA VAL A 277 -12.01 11.69 -9.72
C VAL A 277 -11.02 11.14 -8.69
N ILE A 278 -9.78 10.93 -9.13
CA ILE A 278 -8.68 10.60 -8.21
C ILE A 278 -8.25 11.88 -7.51
N THR A 279 -8.20 11.83 -6.19
CA THR A 279 -7.73 12.93 -5.37
C THR A 279 -6.84 12.38 -4.27
N TYR A 280 -6.01 13.24 -3.71
CA TYR A 280 -5.16 12.86 -2.60
C TYR A 280 -5.28 13.88 -1.47
N THR A 281 -5.03 13.40 -0.25
CA THR A 281 -4.96 14.23 0.93
C THR A 281 -3.74 13.86 1.74
N HIS A 282 -2.96 14.87 2.12
CA HIS A 282 -1.97 14.74 3.16
C HIS A 282 -2.69 14.87 4.50
N LYS A 283 -2.68 13.82 5.32
CA LYS A 283 -3.02 13.98 6.73
C LYS A 283 -1.79 13.72 7.56
N TYR A 284 -1.59 14.58 8.53
CA TYR A 284 -0.61 14.38 9.57
C TYR A 284 -1.32 13.67 10.71
N ILE A 285 -0.93 12.43 10.97
CA ILE A 285 -1.53 11.60 12.02
C ILE A 285 -0.60 11.65 13.21
N GLN A 286 -1.16 11.98 14.35
CA GLN A 286 -0.43 12.06 15.60
C GLN A 286 0.13 10.69 15.93
N VAL A 287 1.46 10.55 15.92
CA VAL A 287 2.13 9.33 16.40
C VAL A 287 1.60 9.04 17.80
N PRO A 288 1.14 7.81 18.05
CA PRO A 288 0.29 7.59 19.19
C PRO A 288 1.13 7.74 20.48
N GLY A 289 0.48 8.09 21.60
CA GLY A 289 1.16 8.34 22.89
C GLY A 289 1.26 9.80 23.32
N TYR A 290 0.63 10.71 22.59
CA TYR A 290 0.27 12.03 23.12
C TYR A 290 -1.26 12.09 23.25
N GLU A 291 -1.74 12.18 24.49
CA GLU A 291 -3.03 12.84 24.80
C GLU A 291 -2.78 14.32 25.04
#